data_AF-A0A9P5ZII2-F1
#
_entry.id   AF-A0A9P5ZII2-F1
#
_cell.length_a   1.000
_cell.length_b   1.000
_cell.length_c   1.000
_cell.angle_alpha   90.00
_cell.angle_beta   90.00
_cell.angle_gamma   90.00
#
_symmetry.space_group_name_H-M   'P 1'
#
loop_
_entity.id
_entity.type
_entity.pdbx_description
1 polymer ?
#
loop_
_entity_poly.entity_id
_entity_poly.type
_entity_poly.pdbx_seq_one_letter_code
_entity_poly.pdbx_strand_id
1 'polypeptide(L)'
;ISKHCQCRNVMRDIMLVNVSGLEGHSMAIDMNIEHNIGYIKTLFAGKGLYGNWDKLANVSAAVNYLQLIKKRVVSSLGSGYQGSTHKEPNTKPLVQLVATRARELKLQEYVEARETQSKSVPDLHRIGYQKFEASSLAMFNKKI
;
A
#
# COMPACT_ATOMS: atom_id res chain seq x y z
N ILE A 1 -19.38 -42.70 -30.33
CA ILE A 1 -18.33 -41.96 -29.59
C ILE A 1 -17.97 -40.72 -30.39
N SER A 2 -18.59 -39.59 -30.04
CA SER A 2 -18.53 -38.35 -30.84
C SER A 2 -17.14 -37.72 -30.74
N LYS A 3 -16.41 -37.65 -31.87
CA LYS A 3 -15.13 -36.93 -32.03
C LYS A 3 -15.34 -35.40 -32.08
N HIS A 4 -16.30 -34.87 -31.36
CA HIS A 4 -16.52 -33.42 -31.31
C HIS A 4 -15.57 -32.78 -30.30
N CYS A 5 -14.46 -32.27 -30.85
CA CYS A 5 -13.63 -31.21 -30.27
C CYS A 5 -12.72 -31.58 -29.08
N GLN A 6 -11.96 -32.66 -29.24
CA GLN A 6 -10.88 -33.04 -28.31
C GLN A 6 -9.87 -31.90 -28.13
N CYS A 7 -9.51 -31.19 -29.22
CA CYS A 7 -8.59 -30.06 -29.18
C CYS A 7 -9.11 -28.88 -28.33
N ARG A 8 -10.41 -28.59 -28.32
CA ARG A 8 -10.96 -27.47 -27.52
C ARG A 8 -10.88 -27.73 -26.03
N ASN A 9 -11.09 -28.98 -25.61
CA ASN A 9 -10.96 -29.34 -24.20
C ASN A 9 -9.48 -29.32 -23.80
N VAL A 10 -8.59 -29.87 -24.62
CA VAL A 10 -7.13 -29.79 -24.41
C VAL A 10 -6.65 -28.34 -24.29
N MET A 11 -7.06 -27.45 -25.20
CA MET A 11 -6.68 -26.03 -25.15
C MET A 11 -7.22 -25.34 -23.90
N ARG A 12 -8.46 -25.66 -23.48
CA ARG A 12 -9.06 -25.12 -22.25
C ARG A 12 -8.30 -25.59 -21.02
N ASP A 13 -7.93 -26.86 -20.97
CA ASP A 13 -7.21 -27.47 -19.84
C ASP A 13 -5.76 -26.96 -19.73
N ILE A 14 -5.15 -26.58 -20.86
CA ILE A 14 -3.83 -25.92 -20.87
C ILE A 14 -3.93 -24.45 -20.47
N MET A 15 -5.01 -23.75 -20.82
CA MET A 15 -5.14 -22.30 -20.58
C MET A 15 -5.69 -21.93 -19.21
N LEU A 16 -6.30 -22.89 -18.49
CA LEU A 16 -6.92 -22.66 -17.19
C LEU A 16 -6.16 -23.37 -16.08
N VAL A 17 -6.00 -22.67 -14.95
CA VAL A 17 -5.41 -23.20 -13.72
C VAL A 17 -6.37 -23.00 -12.56
N ASN A 18 -6.55 -24.03 -11.74
CA ASN A 18 -7.32 -23.94 -10.51
C ASN A 18 -6.41 -23.65 -9.33
N VAL A 19 -6.18 -22.36 -9.05
CA VAL A 19 -5.31 -21.90 -7.95
C VAL A 19 -5.97 -22.13 -6.58
N SER A 20 -7.30 -22.18 -6.54
CA SER A 20 -8.07 -22.31 -5.30
C SER A 20 -8.27 -23.76 -4.85
N GLY A 21 -8.16 -24.72 -5.78
CA GLY A 21 -8.55 -26.12 -5.57
C GLY A 21 -10.06 -26.36 -5.51
N LEU A 22 -10.89 -25.31 -5.66
CA LEU A 22 -12.36 -25.41 -5.63
C LEU A 22 -12.91 -25.65 -7.04
N GLU A 23 -13.95 -26.47 -7.15
CA GLU A 23 -14.62 -26.72 -8.42
C GLU A 23 -15.24 -25.42 -8.98
N GLY A 24 -15.13 -25.21 -10.29
CA GLY A 24 -15.63 -24.01 -10.97
C GLY A 24 -14.81 -22.73 -10.74
N HIS A 25 -13.72 -22.78 -9.96
CA HIS A 25 -12.87 -21.64 -9.63
C HIS A 25 -11.54 -21.65 -10.38
N SER A 26 -11.60 -21.98 -11.68
CA SER A 26 -10.44 -21.94 -12.57
C SER A 26 -10.23 -20.54 -13.13
N MET A 27 -8.98 -20.14 -13.31
CA MET A 27 -8.60 -18.84 -13.89
C MET A 27 -7.65 -19.02 -15.06
N ALA A 28 -7.62 -18.07 -15.99
CA ALA A 28 -6.63 -18.08 -17.07
C ALA A 28 -5.21 -18.03 -16.50
N ILE A 29 -4.29 -18.82 -17.06
CA ILE A 29 -2.88 -18.87 -16.62
C ILE A 29 -2.24 -17.48 -16.67
N ASP A 30 -2.50 -16.71 -17.73
CA ASP A 30 -1.99 -15.35 -17.87
C ASP A 30 -2.39 -14.46 -16.69
N MET A 31 -3.68 -14.51 -16.30
CA MET A 31 -4.20 -13.77 -15.14
C MET A 31 -3.59 -14.25 -13.82
N ASN A 32 -3.27 -15.54 -13.69
CA ASN A 32 -2.56 -16.06 -12.51
C ASN A 32 -1.10 -15.57 -12.47
N ILE A 33 -0.42 -15.49 -13.61
CA ILE A 33 0.92 -14.93 -13.73
C ILE A 33 0.90 -13.45 -13.35
N GLU A 34 -0.05 -12.69 -13.88
CA GLU A 34 -0.20 -11.26 -13.60
C GLU A 34 -0.41 -11.01 -12.10
N HIS A 35 -1.29 -11.77 -11.44
CA HIS A 35 -1.48 -11.65 -10.00
C HIS A 35 -0.21 -11.95 -9.21
N ASN A 36 0.53 -13.01 -9.55
CA ASN A 36 1.78 -13.34 -8.87
C ASN A 36 2.84 -12.25 -9.05
N ILE A 37 2.99 -11.72 -10.27
CA ILE A 37 3.90 -10.59 -10.54
C ILE A 37 3.45 -9.35 -9.74
N GLY A 38 2.15 -9.07 -9.68
CA GLY A 38 1.59 -7.96 -8.90
C GLY A 38 1.92 -8.06 -7.40
N TYR A 39 1.82 -9.26 -6.82
CA TYR A 39 2.20 -9.50 -5.43
C TYR A 39 3.70 -9.28 -5.19
N ILE A 40 4.56 -9.82 -6.07
CA ILE A 40 6.01 -9.64 -5.99
C ILE A 40 6.36 -8.15 -6.06
N LYS A 41 5.77 -7.40 -7.00
CA LYS A 41 5.99 -5.95 -7.12
C LYS A 41 5.60 -5.20 -5.85
N THR A 42 4.46 -5.56 -5.24
CA THR A 42 3.98 -4.90 -4.02
C THR A 42 4.89 -5.19 -2.83
N LEU A 43 5.31 -6.45 -2.66
CA LEU A 43 6.23 -6.85 -1.60
C LEU A 43 7.61 -6.23 -1.76
N PHE A 44 8.09 -6.11 -3.00
CA PHE A 44 9.36 -5.45 -3.30
C PHE A 44 9.28 -3.93 -3.07
N ALA A 45 8.20 -3.28 -3.52
CA ALA A 45 7.99 -1.84 -3.34
C ALA A 45 7.94 -1.43 -1.85
N GLY A 46 7.40 -2.28 -0.98
CA GLY A 46 7.37 -2.04 0.47
C GLY A 46 8.75 -1.90 1.13
N LYS A 47 9.84 -2.35 0.47
CA LYS A 47 11.22 -2.15 0.94
C LYS A 47 11.81 -0.78 0.60
N GLY A 48 11.23 -0.04 -0.35
CA GLY A 48 11.70 1.28 -0.78
C GLY A 48 13.17 1.28 -1.25
N LEU A 49 13.97 2.23 -0.72
CA LEU A 49 15.38 2.45 -1.06
C LEU A 49 16.31 1.25 -0.79
N TYR A 50 15.88 0.26 0.00
CA TYR A 50 16.66 -0.93 0.33
C TYR A 50 16.37 -2.12 -0.60
N GLY A 51 15.69 -1.90 -1.72
CA GLY A 51 15.47 -2.91 -2.76
C GLY A 51 16.79 -3.34 -3.40
N ASN A 52 17.04 -4.66 -3.48
CA ASN A 52 18.14 -5.26 -4.22
C ASN A 52 17.60 -6.47 -5.00
N TRP A 53 18.21 -6.78 -6.15
CA TRP A 53 17.86 -7.92 -7.00
C TRP A 53 17.92 -9.26 -6.27
N ASP A 54 18.90 -9.46 -5.38
CA ASP A 54 18.98 -10.67 -4.56
C ASP A 54 17.76 -10.83 -3.64
N LYS A 55 17.25 -9.71 -3.12
CA LYS A 55 16.04 -9.70 -2.31
C LYS A 55 14.80 -9.96 -3.15
N LEU A 56 14.75 -9.46 -4.39
CA LEU A 56 13.67 -9.77 -5.31
C LEU A 56 13.61 -11.27 -5.60
N ALA A 57 14.76 -11.91 -5.83
CA ALA A 57 14.86 -13.36 -6.03
C ALA A 57 14.38 -14.15 -4.80
N ASN A 58 14.78 -13.72 -3.60
CA ASN A 58 14.30 -14.35 -2.36
C ASN A 58 12.78 -14.17 -2.16
N VAL A 59 12.24 -12.99 -2.48
CA VAL A 59 10.80 -12.71 -2.38
C VAL A 59 10.01 -13.50 -3.42
N SER A 60 10.50 -13.63 -4.66
CA SER A 60 9.82 -14.42 -5.70
C SER A 60 9.80 -15.90 -5.34
N ALA A 61 10.90 -16.46 -4.82
CA ALA A 61 10.96 -17.84 -4.35
C ALA A 61 9.99 -18.11 -3.18
N ALA A 62 9.82 -17.15 -2.28
CA ALA A 62 8.97 -17.28 -1.10
C ALA A 62 7.52 -16.77 -1.29
N VAL A 63 7.14 -16.33 -2.50
CA VAL A 63 5.89 -15.58 -2.72
C VAL A 63 4.64 -16.33 -2.26
N ASN A 64 4.59 -17.64 -2.47
CA ASN A 64 3.47 -18.49 -2.06
C ASN A 64 3.28 -18.50 -0.54
N TYR A 65 4.38 -18.64 0.21
CA TYR A 65 4.35 -18.60 1.68
C TYR A 65 4.00 -17.21 2.20
N LEU A 66 4.55 -16.16 1.60
CA LEU A 66 4.24 -14.78 1.97
C LEU A 66 2.76 -14.44 1.76
N GLN A 67 2.15 -14.95 0.68
CA GLN A 67 0.71 -14.81 0.45
C GLN A 67 -0.13 -15.56 1.49
N LEU A 68 0.27 -16.78 1.89
CA LEU A 68 -0.40 -17.53 2.95
C LEU A 68 -0.34 -16.79 4.29
N ILE A 69 0.84 -16.27 4.65
CA ILE A 69 1.03 -15.47 5.86
C ILE A 69 0.14 -14.22 5.80
N LYS A 70 0.14 -13.49 4.68
CA LYS A 70 -0.74 -12.33 4.47
C LYS A 70 -2.20 -12.70 4.72
N LYS A 71 -2.71 -13.79 4.11
CA LYS A 71 -4.09 -14.25 4.30
C LYS A 71 -4.39 -14.55 5.77
N ARG A 72 -3.47 -15.21 6.48
CA ARG A 72 -3.63 -15.54 7.90
C ARG A 72 -3.63 -14.31 8.79
N VAL A 73 -2.74 -13.34 8.54
CA VAL A 73 -2.69 -12.07 9.26
C VAL A 73 -3.98 -11.27 9.03
N VAL A 74 -4.40 -11.12 7.77
CA VAL A 74 -5.64 -10.44 7.38
C VAL A 74 -6.85 -11.07 8.08
N SER A 75 -6.93 -12.41 8.11
CA SER A 75 -7.97 -13.13 8.82
C SER A 75 -7.92 -12.91 10.34
N SER A 76 -6.73 -12.93 10.94
CA SER A 76 -6.56 -12.73 12.39
C SER A 76 -6.91 -11.32 12.85
N LEU A 77 -6.69 -10.31 12.00
CA LEU A 77 -7.03 -8.92 12.29
C LEU A 77 -8.51 -8.60 12.01
N GLY A 78 -9.31 -9.58 11.58
CA GLY A 78 -10.69 -9.36 11.16
C GLY A 78 -10.83 -8.43 9.96
N SER A 79 -9.72 -8.07 9.31
CA SER A 79 -9.67 -7.16 8.17
C SER A 79 -9.80 -7.95 6.88
N GLY A 80 -10.87 -8.74 6.74
CA GLY A 80 -11.10 -9.59 5.58
C GLY A 80 -11.02 -8.84 4.24
N TYR A 81 -10.63 -9.55 3.18
CA TYR A 81 -10.55 -9.03 1.81
C TYR A 81 -11.87 -8.35 1.44
N GLN A 82 -11.86 -7.01 1.42
CA GLN A 82 -12.95 -6.24 0.86
C GLN A 82 -12.82 -6.38 -0.66
N GLY A 83 -13.75 -7.10 -1.27
CA GLY A 83 -13.71 -7.33 -2.72
C GLY A 83 -13.54 -6.02 -3.47
N SER A 84 -12.70 -6.01 -4.50
CA SER A 84 -12.51 -4.88 -5.42
C SER A 84 -13.69 -4.67 -6.37
N THR A 85 -14.87 -5.18 -6.02
CA THR A 85 -16.09 -4.73 -6.69
C THR A 85 -16.22 -3.25 -6.37
N HIS A 86 -16.50 -2.42 -7.37
CA HIS A 86 -16.74 -0.99 -7.24
C HIS A 86 -18.03 -0.69 -6.42
N LYS A 87 -18.15 -1.28 -5.24
CA LYS A 87 -19.13 -0.92 -4.23
C LYS A 87 -18.42 0.05 -3.28
N GLU A 88 -19.12 1.10 -2.88
CA GLU A 88 -18.61 2.03 -1.89
C GLU A 88 -18.10 1.25 -0.66
N PRO A 89 -16.82 1.41 -0.30
CA PRO A 89 -16.27 0.74 0.86
C PRO A 89 -17.03 1.20 2.10
N ASN A 90 -17.48 0.26 2.93
CA ASN A 90 -18.13 0.60 4.19
C ASN A 90 -17.09 1.15 5.17
N THR A 91 -16.99 2.48 5.26
CA THR A 91 -16.04 3.20 6.12
C THR A 91 -16.51 3.35 7.57
N LYS A 92 -17.76 3.01 7.88
CA LYS A 92 -18.35 3.10 9.22
C LYS A 92 -17.49 2.47 10.33
N PRO A 93 -16.94 1.24 10.19
CA PRO A 93 -16.10 0.65 11.23
C PRO A 93 -14.78 1.41 11.46
N LEU A 94 -14.18 1.97 10.40
CA LEU A 94 -12.96 2.78 10.52
C LEU A 94 -13.23 4.10 11.23
N VAL A 95 -14.35 4.76 10.90
CA VAL A 95 -14.79 5.99 11.58
C VAL A 95 -15.07 5.73 13.06
N GLN A 96 -15.72 4.62 13.41
CA GLN A 96 -15.95 4.23 14.80
C GLN A 96 -14.64 3.94 15.55
N LEU A 97 -13.67 3.28 14.92
CA LEU A 97 -12.36 3.03 15.51
C LEU A 97 -11.64 4.35 15.82
N VAL A 98 -11.58 5.27 14.86
CA VAL A 98 -10.95 6.59 15.03
C VAL A 98 -11.66 7.41 16.10
N ALA A 99 -13.00 7.43 16.10
CA ALA A 99 -13.78 8.15 17.10
C ALA A 99 -13.56 7.58 18.52
N THR A 100 -13.47 6.25 18.64
CA THR A 100 -13.19 5.57 19.92
C THR A 100 -11.79 5.94 20.42
N ARG A 101 -10.77 5.86 19.55
CA ARG A 101 -9.40 6.23 19.90
C ARG A 101 -9.25 7.71 20.25
N ALA A 102 -9.92 8.60 19.51
CA ALA A 102 -9.91 10.03 19.81
C ALA A 102 -10.53 10.35 21.18
N ARG A 103 -11.57 9.59 21.58
CA ARG A 103 -12.20 9.69 22.89
C ARG A 103 -11.31 9.12 24.00
N GLU A 104 -10.73 7.94 23.80
CA GLU A 104 -9.78 7.32 24.74
C GLU A 104 -8.59 8.24 25.04
N LEU A 105 -8.03 8.84 23.98
CA LEU A 105 -6.89 9.76 24.07
C LEU A 105 -7.30 11.18 24.47
N LYS A 106 -8.59 11.43 24.75
CA LYS A 106 -9.13 12.72 25.16
C LYS A 106 -8.73 13.86 24.23
N LEU A 107 -8.54 13.57 22.93
CA LEU A 107 -8.11 14.55 21.94
C LEU A 107 -9.14 15.66 21.70
N GLN A 108 -10.39 15.40 22.07
CA GLN A 108 -11.51 16.34 21.97
C GLN A 108 -11.74 17.12 23.27
N GLU A 109 -11.03 16.82 24.36
CA GLU A 109 -11.15 17.57 25.61
C GLU A 109 -10.35 18.87 25.50
N TYR A 110 -11.01 19.99 25.79
CA TYR A 110 -10.35 21.28 25.91
C TYR A 110 -9.56 21.33 27.22
N VAL A 111 -8.24 21.50 27.13
CA VAL A 111 -7.35 21.64 28.29
C VAL A 111 -6.93 23.10 28.39
N GLU A 112 -7.48 23.81 29.37
CA GLU A 112 -7.31 25.26 29.59
C GLU A 112 -5.83 25.66 29.84
N ALA A 113 -5.04 24.74 30.39
CA ALA A 113 -3.61 24.93 30.70
C ALA A 113 -2.71 23.90 30.02
N ARG A 114 -2.95 23.60 28.74
CA ARG A 114 -2.03 22.75 27.98
C ARG A 114 -0.68 23.47 27.93
N GLU A 115 0.39 22.87 28.47
CA GLU A 115 1.75 23.35 28.25
C GLU A 115 1.94 23.43 26.74
N THR A 116 1.78 24.63 26.20
CA THR A 116 2.15 24.88 24.82
C THR A 116 3.65 24.70 24.85
N GLN A 117 4.14 23.66 24.16
CA GLN A 117 5.44 23.77 23.54
C GLN A 117 5.31 24.93 22.55
N SER A 118 5.42 26.15 23.08
CA SER A 118 5.66 27.37 22.35
C SER A 118 7.02 27.18 21.69
N LYS A 119 7.04 26.42 20.60
CA LYS A 119 8.07 26.61 19.61
C LYS A 119 7.83 28.03 19.14
N SER A 120 8.72 28.93 19.53
CA SER A 120 8.81 30.26 18.92
C SER A 120 8.67 30.05 17.42
N VAL A 121 7.51 30.42 16.86
CA VAL A 121 7.31 30.41 15.42
C VAL A 121 8.09 31.61 14.95
N PRO A 122 9.25 31.41 14.29
CA PRO A 122 10.02 32.55 13.86
C PRO A 122 9.22 33.30 12.79
N ASP A 123 9.26 34.63 12.85
CA ASP A 123 8.69 35.46 11.80
C ASP A 123 9.41 35.18 10.47
N LEU A 124 8.72 34.45 9.59
CA LEU A 124 9.22 34.01 8.29
C LEU A 124 9.52 35.20 7.37
N HIS A 125 8.82 36.32 7.51
CA HIS A 125 9.10 37.52 6.72
C HIS A 125 10.44 38.11 7.15
N ARG A 126 10.65 38.28 8.47
CA ARG A 126 11.90 38.80 9.00
C ARG A 126 13.10 37.93 8.65
N ILE A 127 12.97 36.60 8.79
CA ILE A 127 14.04 35.66 8.41
C ILE A 127 14.28 35.69 6.89
N GLY A 128 13.21 35.78 6.09
CA GLY A 128 13.29 35.89 4.64
C GLY A 128 14.08 37.13 4.21
N TYR A 129 13.76 38.30 4.79
CA TYR A 129 14.47 39.55 4.53
C TYR A 129 15.95 39.48 4.93
N GLN A 130 16.28 38.98 6.12
CA GLN A 130 17.68 38.85 6.54
C GLN A 130 18.48 37.91 5.64
N LYS A 131 17.88 36.79 5.22
CA LYS A 131 18.52 35.88 4.26
C LYS A 131 18.71 36.56 2.91
N PHE A 132 17.71 37.28 2.43
CA PHE A 132 17.77 38.00 1.17
C PHE A 132 18.88 39.06 1.16
N GLU A 133 19.00 39.86 2.23
CA GLU A 133 20.10 40.84 2.37
C GLU A 133 21.47 40.15 2.42
N ALA A 134 21.60 39.07 3.20
CA ALA A 134 22.85 38.35 3.37
C ALA A 134 23.32 37.61 2.11
N SER A 135 22.40 37.01 1.34
CA SER A 135 22.76 36.21 0.15
C SER A 135 22.83 37.03 -1.13
N SER A 136 21.96 38.02 -1.29
CA SER A 136 21.67 38.61 -2.61
C SER A 136 22.39 39.92 -2.83
N LEU A 137 22.57 40.75 -1.79
CA LEU A 137 23.20 42.07 -1.93
C LEU A 137 24.70 41.96 -2.28
N ALA A 138 25.40 41.02 -1.63
CA ALA A 138 26.82 40.76 -1.88
C ALA A 138 27.09 40.11 -3.25
N MET A 139 26.17 39.29 -3.77
CA MET A 139 26.28 38.70 -5.12
C MET A 139 25.84 39.67 -6.22
N PHE A 140 24.83 40.51 -5.96
CA PHE A 140 24.34 41.51 -6.92
C PHE A 140 25.40 42.60 -7.18
N ASN A 141 26.06 43.10 -6.12
CA ASN A 141 27.14 44.09 -6.25
C ASN A 141 28.44 43.55 -6.88
N LYS A 142 28.57 42.24 -7.09
CA LYS A 142 29.71 41.64 -7.80
C LYS A 142 29.52 41.56 -9.31
N LYS A 143 28.30 41.85 -9.80
CA LYS A 143 27.90 41.72 -11.20
C LYS A 143 27.73 43.07 -11.92
N ILE A 144 28.01 44.18 -11.24
CA ILE A 144 28.23 45.52 -11.79
C ILE A 144 29.74 45.76 -11.74
#